data_AF-A0A636BAK4-F1
#
_entry.id   AF-A0A636BAK4-F1
#
_cell.length_a   1.000
_cell.length_b   1.000
_cell.length_c   1.000
_cell.angle_alpha   90.00
_cell.angle_beta   90.00
_cell.angle_gamma   90.00
#
_symmetry.space_group_name_H-M   'P 1'
#
loop_
_entity.id
_entity.type
_entity.pdbx_description
1 polymer ?
#
loop_
_entity_poly.entity_id
_entity_poly.type
_entity_poly.pdbx_seq_one_letter_code
_entity_poly.pdbx_strand_id
1 'polypeptide(L)'
;FPASGEINSRLAEPAAAIARVEAHFAEEAQAVDRTDGLSMSFADWRFNLRSSNTEPVVRLNVESRGDIPLMEARTRTLLALLNQ
;
A
#
# COMPACT_ATOMS: atom_id res chain seq x y z
N PHE A 1 -17.01 1.30 -2.13
CA PHE A 1 -15.60 1.18 -1.74
C PHE A 1 -14.88 2.42 -2.21
N PRO A 2 -14.79 3.48 -1.39
CA PRO A 2 -13.92 4.61 -1.70
C PRO A 2 -12.50 4.10 -1.93
N ALA A 3 -11.85 4.67 -2.93
CA ALA A 3 -10.51 4.28 -3.34
C ALA A 3 -9.63 5.51 -3.52
N SER A 4 -8.34 5.37 -3.25
CA SER A 4 -7.35 6.43 -3.48
C SER A 4 -7.13 6.75 -4.97
N GLY A 5 -7.59 5.87 -5.86
CA GLY A 5 -7.03 5.76 -7.20
C GLY A 5 -5.62 5.15 -7.17
N GLU A 6 -4.97 5.03 -8.33
CA GLU A 6 -3.56 4.64 -8.39
C GLU A 6 -2.66 5.84 -8.09
N ILE A 7 -1.74 5.66 -7.14
CA ILE A 7 -0.71 6.64 -6.81
C ILE A 7 0.65 6.07 -7.20
N ASN A 8 1.38 6.79 -8.05
CA ASN A 8 2.71 6.42 -8.50
C ASN A 8 3.78 7.08 -7.62
N SER A 9 4.62 6.28 -6.96
CA SER A 9 5.75 6.74 -6.14
C SER A 9 7.08 6.31 -6.74
N ARG A 10 7.90 7.28 -7.14
CA ARG A 10 9.27 7.01 -7.63
C ARG A 10 10.20 6.86 -6.43
N LEU A 11 10.78 5.68 -6.26
CA LEU A 11 11.58 5.33 -5.09
C LEU A 11 12.97 4.86 -5.53
N ALA A 12 14.00 5.26 -4.80
CA ALA A 12 15.36 4.79 -5.04
C ALA A 12 15.50 3.30 -4.72
N GLU A 13 14.83 2.83 -3.66
CA GLU A 13 14.88 1.46 -3.18
C GLU A 13 13.47 0.86 -3.00
N PRO A 14 12.75 0.52 -4.09
CA PRO A 14 11.37 0.01 -4.04
C PRO A 14 11.19 -1.21 -3.12
N ALA A 15 12.11 -2.16 -3.18
CA ALA A 15 12.01 -3.40 -2.40
C ALA A 15 12.13 -3.13 -0.89
N ALA A 16 13.07 -2.27 -0.48
CA ALA A 16 13.23 -1.87 0.91
C ALA A 16 12.00 -1.10 1.42
N ALA A 17 11.44 -0.21 0.58
CA ALA A 17 10.23 0.53 0.92
C ALA A 17 9.01 -0.37 1.12
N ILE A 18 8.79 -1.34 0.22
CA ILE A 18 7.70 -2.31 0.35
C ILE A 18 7.89 -3.17 1.62
N ALA A 19 9.12 -3.62 1.89
CA ALA A 19 9.42 -4.41 3.09
C ALA A 19 9.14 -3.62 4.40
N ARG A 20 9.45 -2.32 4.43
CA ARG A 20 9.08 -1.45 5.57
C ARG A 20 7.57 -1.37 5.78
N VAL A 21 6.81 -1.20 4.70
CA VAL A 21 5.34 -1.18 4.78
C VAL A 21 4.81 -2.51 5.30
N GLU A 22 5.29 -3.62 4.75
CA GLU A 22 4.88 -4.96 5.16
C GLU A 22 5.14 -5.19 6.66
N ALA A 23 6.35 -4.90 7.12
CA ALA A 23 6.73 -5.06 8.51
C ALA A 23 5.89 -4.17 9.46
N HIS A 24 5.58 -2.93 9.04
CA HIS A 24 4.78 -2.00 9.83
C HIS A 24 3.36 -2.52 10.08
N PHE A 25 2.77 -3.21 9.11
CA PHE A 25 1.37 -3.67 9.19
C PHE A 25 1.22 -5.18 9.44
N ALA A 26 2.31 -5.92 9.59
CA ALA A 26 2.29 -7.39 9.66
C ALA A 26 1.40 -7.94 10.79
N GLU A 27 1.38 -7.27 11.95
CA GLU A 27 0.60 -7.72 13.11
C GLU A 27 -0.90 -7.40 13.00
N GLU A 28 -1.26 -6.37 12.22
CA GLU A 28 -2.66 -5.94 12.05
C GLU A 28 -3.36 -6.64 10.87
N ALA A 29 -2.60 -7.21 9.94
CA ALA A 29 -3.14 -7.75 8.70
C ALA A 29 -3.92 -9.06 8.92
N GLN A 30 -5.13 -9.11 8.35
CA GLN A 30 -5.96 -10.32 8.35
C GLN A 30 -5.57 -11.29 7.24
N ALA A 31 -5.02 -10.78 6.13
CA ALA A 31 -4.52 -11.57 5.03
C ALA A 31 -3.41 -10.83 4.30
N VAL A 32 -2.43 -11.59 3.80
CA VAL A 32 -1.33 -11.12 2.96
C VAL A 32 -1.26 -11.98 1.71
N ASP A 33 -1.25 -11.36 0.55
CA ASP A 33 -1.06 -11.99 -0.76
C ASP A 33 0.12 -11.32 -1.48
N ARG A 34 0.93 -12.14 -2.16
CA ARG A 34 2.14 -11.72 -2.88
C ARG A 34 2.12 -12.04 -4.37
N THR A 35 0.94 -12.39 -4.92
CA THR A 35 0.78 -12.81 -6.32
C THR A 35 1.04 -11.69 -7.34
N ASP A 36 0.58 -10.47 -7.04
CA ASP A 36 0.78 -9.27 -7.87
C ASP A 36 1.23 -8.08 -7.01
N GLY A 37 2.50 -8.12 -6.59
CA GLY A 37 3.02 -7.22 -5.57
C GLY A 37 2.52 -7.59 -4.17
N LEU A 38 2.60 -6.67 -3.22
CA LEU A 38 2.13 -6.86 -1.85
C LEU A 38 0.69 -6.38 -1.70
N SER A 39 -0.23 -7.30 -1.43
CA SER A 39 -1.61 -7.01 -1.06
C SER A 39 -1.84 -7.37 0.40
N MET A 40 -2.34 -6.43 1.20
CA MET A 40 -2.71 -6.69 2.60
C MET A 40 -4.15 -6.25 2.84
N SER A 41 -4.92 -7.11 3.51
CA SER A 41 -6.31 -6.85 3.86
C SER A 41 -6.50 -6.76 5.37
N PHE A 42 -7.33 -5.82 5.79
CA PHE A 42 -7.72 -5.55 7.17
C PHE A 42 -9.25 -5.56 7.26
N ALA A 43 -9.80 -5.39 8.46
CA ALA A 43 -11.23 -5.45 8.69
C ALA A 43 -12.01 -4.49 7.75
N ASP A 44 -11.60 -3.22 7.73
CA ASP A 44 -12.34 -2.15 7.06
C ASP A 44 -11.63 -1.54 5.86
N TRP A 45 -10.42 -2.00 5.54
CA TRP A 45 -9.64 -1.45 4.44
C TRP A 45 -8.62 -2.46 3.91
N ARG A 46 -8.09 -2.19 2.72
CA ARG A 46 -7.03 -2.97 2.09
C ARG A 46 -6.14 -2.07 1.24
N PHE A 47 -4.96 -2.57 0.90
CA PHE A 47 -4.12 -1.92 -0.10
C PHE A 47 -3.41 -2.94 -0.99
N ASN A 48 -2.91 -2.45 -2.12
CA ASN A 48 -1.96 -3.14 -2.99
C ASN A 48 -0.77 -2.22 -3.29
N LEU A 49 0.44 -2.77 -3.19
CA LEU A 49 1.70 -2.17 -3.62
C LEU A 49 2.32 -3.05 -4.70
N ARG A 50 2.50 -2.51 -5.90
CA ARG A 50 3.17 -3.21 -7.00
C ARG A 50 4.34 -2.40 -7.53
N SER A 51 5.48 -3.05 -7.68
CA SER A 51 6.61 -2.45 -8.41
C SER A 51 6.35 -2.51 -9.91
N SER A 52 6.66 -1.43 -10.63
CA SER A 52 6.71 -1.46 -12.08
C SER A 52 7.89 -2.33 -12.54
N ASN A 53 7.66 -3.16 -13.57
CA ASN A 53 8.70 -4.02 -14.14
C ASN A 53 9.71 -3.24 -15.00
N THR A 54 9.33 -2.05 -15.47
CA THR A 54 10.09 -1.28 -16.47
C THR A 54 10.53 0.10 -15.98
N GLU A 55 10.01 0.55 -14.83
CA GLU A 55 10.28 1.87 -14.28
C GLU A 55 10.53 1.78 -12.77
N PRO A 56 11.34 2.66 -12.17
CA PRO A 56 11.60 2.65 -10.72
C PRO A 56 10.43 3.31 -9.96
N VAL A 57 9.24 2.77 -10.13
CA VAL A 57 7.98 3.28 -9.58
C VAL A 57 7.26 2.16 -8.84
N VAL A 58 6.79 2.46 -7.64
CA VAL A 58 5.82 1.65 -6.89
C VAL A 58 4.45 2.28 -7.06
N ARG A 59 3.47 1.46 -7.42
CA ARG A 59 2.07 1.86 -7.57
C ARG A 59 1.31 1.45 -6.32
N LEU A 60 0.60 2.39 -5.73
CA LEU A 60 -0.22 2.19 -4.54
C LEU A 60 -1.70 2.34 -4.89
N ASN A 61 -2.50 1.39 -4.44
CA ASN A 61 -3.96 1.49 -4.38
C ASN A 61 -4.44 1.20 -2.96
N VAL A 62 -5.31 2.03 -2.42
CA VAL A 62 -5.95 1.85 -1.10
C VAL A 62 -7.45 1.92 -1.27
N GLU A 63 -8.17 1.03 -0.59
CA GLU A 63 -9.63 1.00 -0.57
C GLU A 63 -10.16 0.80 0.84
N SER A 64 -11.33 1.35 1.14
CA SER A 64 -12.04 1.12 2.41
C SER A 64 -13.49 0.67 2.22
N ARG A 65 -14.07 0.11 3.27
CA ARG A 65 -15.48 -0.28 3.36
C ARG A 65 -16.38 0.92 3.66
N GLY A 66 -16.49 1.84 2.70
CA GLY A 66 -17.40 2.98 2.80
C GLY A 66 -16.89 4.15 3.65
N ASP A 67 -15.62 4.11 4.08
CA ASP A 67 -15.02 5.10 4.99
C ASP A 67 -13.93 5.91 4.27
N ILE A 68 -14.31 7.08 3.75
CA ILE A 68 -13.38 7.99 3.04
C ILE A 68 -12.26 8.48 3.98
N PRO A 69 -12.55 9.01 5.19
CA PRO A 69 -11.50 9.43 6.13
C PRO A 69 -10.46 8.33 6.42
N LEU A 70 -10.89 7.08 6.61
CA LEU A 70 -9.99 5.95 6.82
C LEU A 70 -9.11 5.70 5.59
N MET A 71 -9.70 5.66 4.40
CA MET A 71 -8.96 5.46 3.15
C MET A 71 -7.87 6.54 2.99
N GLU A 72 -8.22 7.81 3.19
CA GLU A 72 -7.27 8.91 3.08
C GLU A 72 -6.19 8.87 4.15
N ALA A 73 -6.54 8.55 5.40
CA ALA A 73 -5.59 8.44 6.50
C ALA A 73 -4.57 7.32 6.24
N ARG A 74 -5.03 6.13 5.85
CA ARG A 74 -4.14 5.01 5.55
C ARG A 74 -3.31 5.25 4.30
N THR A 75 -3.86 5.93 3.29
CA THR A 75 -3.08 6.38 2.13
C THR A 75 -1.92 7.28 2.54
N ARG A 76 -2.15 8.27 3.42
CA ARG A 76 -1.07 9.15 3.93
C ARG A 76 -0.01 8.37 4.71
N THR A 77 -0.42 7.45 5.58
CA THR A 77 0.52 6.59 6.33
C THR A 77 1.39 5.75 5.40
N LEU A 78 0.79 5.10 4.41
CA LEU A 78 1.51 4.28 3.42
C LEU A 78 2.52 5.11 2.62
N LEU A 79 2.11 6.28 2.13
CA LEU A 79 3.02 7.18 1.40
C LEU A 79 4.17 7.67 2.27
N ALA A 80 3.95 7.94 3.56
CA ALA A 80 5.03 8.31 4.47
C ALA A 80 6.05 7.19 4.64
N LEU A 81 5.61 5.93 4.81
CA LEU A 81 6.49 4.77 4.94
C LEU A 81 7.29 4.46 3.66
N LEU A 82 6.66 4.65 2.49
CA LEU A 82 7.32 4.47 1.21
C LEU A 82 8.47 5.47 0.99
N ASN A 83 8.33 6.71 1.48
CA ASN A 83 9.28 7.80 1.26
C ASN A 83 10.30 8.01 2.41
N GLN A 84 10.32 7.14 3.42
CA GLN A 84 11.42 7.09 4.40
C GLN A 84 12.71 6.56 3.78
#